data_AF-A0A7X8L4I6-F1
#
_entry.id   AF-A0A7X8L4I6-F1
#
_cell.length_a   1.000
_cell.length_b   1.000
_cell.length_c   1.000
_cell.angle_alpha   90.00
_cell.angle_beta   90.00
_cell.angle_gamma   90.00
#
_symmetry.space_group_name_H-M   'P 1'
#
loop_
_entity.id
_entity.type
_entity.pdbx_description
1 polymer ?
#
loop_
_entity_poly.entity_id
_entity_poly.type
_entity_poly.pdbx_seq_one_letter_code
_entity_poly.pdbx_strand_id
1 'polypeptide(L)'
;MGDNHIGNTNNSEFDGLVWILNGRVYVKDEAKYGIPPLINPCEGVKLLINGIEVNHLTTVSEKDEIKLIPLETEKEFEIDIELSEDKLTAYGYFTPSKIVKNIIVDTYPLNKLDIELRQVELETKKVTKDKLLEYLNEHNIVYGINEDAIEEICKKNSPGRYLIAEGKPAVSGTDDWVEYFFSETPSIEIKENKQGTVDYRNIIDYDSVNPGQTIAQLHKGDPGIDGMNVYGEVIKATQPVKLVIAPTFSISYDEKTGLIKALKHGRPSKMIKGGSIAFHVYDTLSLDEVS
;
A
#
# COMPACT_ATOMS: atom_id res chain seq x y z
N MET A 1 -33.63 -23.24 15.44
CA MET A 1 -34.74 -22.68 16.24
C MET A 1 -35.33 -21.57 15.40
N GLY A 2 -36.54 -21.81 14.88
CA GLY A 2 -37.19 -20.92 13.94
C GLY A 2 -38.06 -19.92 14.67
N ASP A 3 -38.03 -18.68 14.22
CA ASP A 3 -39.04 -17.67 14.51
C ASP A 3 -39.75 -17.33 13.20
N ASN A 4 -40.87 -18.01 12.98
CA ASN A 4 -41.87 -17.65 11.98
C ASN A 4 -42.76 -16.56 12.58
N HIS A 5 -42.50 -15.30 12.26
CA HIS A 5 -43.50 -14.24 12.43
C HIS A 5 -44.55 -14.35 11.30
N ILE A 6 -45.53 -15.22 11.50
CA ILE A 6 -46.75 -15.24 10.68
C ILE A 6 -47.66 -14.13 11.24
N GLY A 7 -47.71 -13.00 10.54
CA GLY A 7 -48.73 -11.98 10.75
C GLY A 7 -50.12 -12.60 10.50
N ASN A 8 -51.01 -12.46 11.48
CA ASN A 8 -52.34 -13.05 11.48
C ASN A 8 -53.26 -12.34 10.47
N THR A 9 -53.36 -12.83 9.23
CA THR A 9 -54.24 -12.30 8.18
C THR A 9 -55.61 -12.97 8.23
N ASN A 10 -56.44 -12.66 9.23
CA ASN A 10 -57.84 -13.08 9.27
C ASN A 10 -58.71 -12.03 8.57
N ASN A 11 -58.75 -12.05 7.24
CA ASN A 11 -59.73 -11.24 6.50
C ASN A 11 -61.12 -11.85 6.69
N SER A 12 -62.13 -11.01 6.96
CA SER A 12 -63.54 -11.43 6.93
C SER A 12 -63.92 -11.80 5.50
N GLU A 13 -64.87 -12.73 5.32
CA GLU A 13 -65.41 -13.05 3.98
C GLU A 13 -66.11 -11.85 3.30
N PHE A 14 -66.46 -10.84 4.11
CA PHE A 14 -67.08 -9.61 3.67
C PHE A 14 -66.07 -8.52 3.31
N ASP A 15 -64.80 -8.65 3.70
CA ASP A 15 -63.80 -7.62 3.46
C ASP A 15 -63.39 -7.58 2.00
N GLY A 16 -63.11 -6.36 1.51
CA GLY A 16 -62.51 -6.17 0.21
C GLY A 16 -61.08 -6.68 0.21
N LEU A 17 -60.59 -7.09 -0.97
CA LEU A 17 -59.28 -7.69 -1.15
C LEU A 17 -58.50 -6.96 -2.23
N VAL A 18 -57.20 -6.84 -2.03
CA VAL A 18 -56.24 -6.33 -3.00
C VAL A 18 -55.04 -7.26 -3.06
N TRP A 19 -54.53 -7.51 -4.26
CA TRP A 19 -53.33 -8.33 -4.48
C TRP A 19 -52.58 -7.92 -5.73
N ILE A 20 -51.34 -8.39 -5.82
CA ILE A 20 -50.48 -8.18 -6.99
C ILE A 20 -50.23 -9.53 -7.66
N LEU A 21 -50.45 -9.60 -8.96
CA LEU A 21 -50.12 -10.78 -9.76
C LEU A 21 -49.50 -10.35 -11.09
N ASN A 22 -48.29 -10.85 -11.37
CA ASN A 22 -47.46 -10.46 -12.50
C ASN A 22 -47.26 -8.93 -12.59
N GLY A 23 -47.04 -8.28 -11.44
CA GLY A 23 -46.81 -6.83 -11.35
C GLY A 23 -48.04 -5.95 -11.62
N ARG A 24 -49.24 -6.52 -11.71
CA ARG A 24 -50.50 -5.79 -11.83
C ARG A 24 -51.30 -5.89 -10.53
N VAL A 25 -51.91 -4.79 -10.13
CA VAL A 25 -52.79 -4.73 -8.96
C VAL A 25 -54.19 -5.18 -9.37
N TYR A 26 -54.78 -6.04 -8.54
CA TYR A 26 -56.16 -6.49 -8.64
C TYR A 26 -56.87 -6.13 -7.35
N VAL A 27 -58.13 -5.73 -7.47
CA VAL A 27 -58.98 -5.35 -6.35
C VAL A 27 -60.29 -6.13 -6.45
N LYS A 28 -60.88 -6.43 -5.30
CA LYS A 28 -62.25 -6.90 -5.14
C LYS A 28 -62.88 -6.07 -4.03
N ASP A 29 -63.98 -5.39 -4.33
CA ASP A 29 -64.67 -4.54 -3.37
C ASP A 29 -65.22 -5.37 -2.19
N GLU A 30 -65.34 -4.70 -1.05
CA GLU A 30 -65.98 -5.25 0.12
C GLU A 30 -67.48 -5.51 -0.11
N ALA A 31 -68.00 -6.54 0.56
CA ALA A 31 -69.43 -6.74 0.69
C ALA A 31 -70.02 -5.75 1.72
N LYS A 32 -71.34 -5.74 1.87
CA LYS A 32 -72.03 -4.87 2.82
C LYS A 32 -71.47 -5.07 4.24
N TYR A 33 -70.98 -3.98 4.85
CA TYR A 33 -70.33 -3.93 6.17
C TYR A 33 -68.90 -4.48 6.25
N GLY A 34 -68.31 -4.87 5.13
CA GLY A 34 -66.89 -5.23 5.08
C GLY A 34 -65.98 -4.00 5.13
N ILE A 35 -64.71 -4.25 5.37
CA ILE A 35 -63.66 -3.22 5.37
C ILE A 35 -63.14 -3.06 3.93
N PRO A 36 -63.01 -1.84 3.40
CA PRO A 36 -62.47 -1.63 2.07
C PRO A 36 -61.00 -2.06 1.97
N PRO A 37 -60.54 -2.50 0.79
CA PRO A 37 -59.15 -2.88 0.61
C PRO A 37 -58.23 -1.66 0.61
N LEU A 38 -57.06 -1.82 1.20
CA LEU A 38 -56.05 -0.78 1.39
C LEU A 38 -54.74 -1.19 0.72
N ILE A 39 -54.10 -0.25 0.03
CA ILE A 39 -52.76 -0.43 -0.54
C ILE A 39 -51.80 0.61 0.04
N ASN A 40 -50.61 0.16 0.43
CA ASN A 40 -49.56 0.99 0.99
C ASN A 40 -48.32 0.96 0.08
N PRO A 41 -47.91 2.10 -0.50
CA PRO A 41 -46.68 2.18 -1.29
C PRO A 41 -45.43 2.10 -0.41
N CYS A 42 -44.31 1.73 -1.02
CA CYS A 42 -42.98 1.74 -0.42
C CYS A 42 -42.00 2.53 -1.29
N GLU A 43 -40.83 2.85 -0.75
CA GLU A 43 -39.76 3.49 -1.52
C GLU A 43 -39.29 2.57 -2.65
N GLY A 44 -39.00 3.14 -3.82
CA GLY A 44 -38.52 2.38 -4.98
C GLY A 44 -39.61 1.94 -5.96
N VAL A 45 -40.87 2.31 -5.72
CA VAL A 45 -41.98 2.13 -6.66
C VAL A 45 -42.92 3.33 -6.60
N LYS A 46 -43.38 3.81 -7.77
CA LYS A 46 -44.46 4.80 -7.83
C LYS A 46 -45.80 4.08 -7.92
N LEU A 47 -46.69 4.37 -6.98
CA LEU A 47 -48.10 3.97 -7.03
C LEU A 47 -48.90 5.10 -7.68
N LEU A 48 -49.55 4.83 -8.81
CA LEU A 48 -50.49 5.74 -9.45
C LEU A 48 -51.90 5.19 -9.30
N ILE A 49 -52.82 5.99 -8.76
CA ILE A 49 -54.25 5.68 -8.68
C ILE A 49 -54.99 6.74 -9.49
N ASN A 50 -55.71 6.31 -10.53
CA ASN A 50 -56.40 7.20 -11.47
C ASN A 50 -55.49 8.31 -12.05
N GLY A 51 -54.22 7.95 -12.29
CA GLY A 51 -53.19 8.85 -12.82
C GLY A 51 -52.51 9.76 -11.79
N ILE A 52 -52.91 9.73 -10.52
CA ILE A 52 -52.32 10.55 -9.45
C ILE A 52 -51.32 9.70 -8.65
N GLU A 53 -50.12 10.23 -8.43
CA GLU A 53 -49.10 9.58 -7.59
C GLU A 53 -49.51 9.62 -6.13
N VAL A 54 -49.49 8.44 -5.49
CA VAL A 54 -49.91 8.23 -4.10
C VAL A 54 -48.73 7.63 -3.34
N ASN A 55 -48.40 8.25 -2.20
CA ASN A 55 -47.23 7.91 -1.38
C ASN A 55 -47.60 7.56 0.08
N HIS A 56 -48.88 7.26 0.34
CA HIS A 56 -49.40 6.87 1.65
C HIS A 56 -50.47 5.78 1.50
N LEU A 57 -50.76 5.10 2.61
CA LEU A 57 -51.83 4.09 2.70
C LEU A 57 -53.16 4.66 2.20
N THR A 58 -53.74 4.00 1.18
CA THR A 58 -54.93 4.51 0.49
C THR A 58 -55.93 3.39 0.23
N THR A 59 -57.22 3.69 0.37
CA THR A 59 -58.33 2.80 0.01
C THR A 59 -58.46 2.70 -1.50
N VAL A 60 -58.70 1.50 -2.01
CA VAL A 60 -58.87 1.22 -3.45
C VAL A 60 -60.15 0.45 -3.73
N SER A 61 -60.63 0.50 -4.97
CA SER A 61 -61.83 -0.18 -5.44
C SER A 61 -61.62 -0.81 -6.82
N GLU A 62 -62.53 -1.69 -7.25
CA GLU A 62 -62.57 -2.30 -8.58
C GLU A 62 -62.67 -1.28 -9.74
N LYS A 63 -63.05 -0.04 -9.43
CA LYS A 63 -63.19 1.04 -10.42
C LYS A 63 -61.91 1.83 -10.64
N ASP A 64 -60.92 1.68 -9.76
CA ASP A 64 -59.70 2.47 -9.82
C ASP A 64 -58.72 1.91 -10.87
N GLU A 65 -58.11 2.81 -11.65
CA GLU A 65 -56.97 2.47 -12.48
C GLU A 65 -55.69 2.55 -11.64
N ILE A 66 -55.18 1.39 -11.22
CA ILE A 66 -54.01 1.30 -10.34
C ILE A 66 -52.78 0.82 -11.14
N LYS A 67 -51.71 1.62 -11.15
CA LYS A 67 -50.44 1.28 -11.79
C LYS A 67 -49.29 1.34 -10.80
N LEU A 68 -48.40 0.36 -10.89
CA LEU A 68 -47.13 0.34 -10.19
C LEU A 68 -46.00 0.55 -11.19
N ILE A 69 -45.15 1.54 -10.94
CA ILE A 69 -43.97 1.83 -11.78
C ILE A 69 -42.74 1.63 -10.90
N PRO A 70 -42.05 0.48 -10.99
CA PRO A 70 -40.81 0.27 -10.26
C PRO A 70 -39.75 1.26 -10.72
N LEU A 71 -39.03 1.83 -9.76
CA LEU A 71 -37.91 2.71 -10.01
C LEU A 71 -36.63 1.90 -10.22
N GLU A 72 -35.72 2.47 -11.00
CA GLU A 72 -34.37 1.96 -11.22
C GLU A 72 -33.38 2.95 -10.61
N THR A 73 -32.26 2.43 -10.11
CA THR A 73 -31.20 3.25 -9.50
C THR A 73 -29.85 2.82 -10.06
N GLU A 74 -29.04 3.79 -10.44
CA GLU A 74 -27.64 3.56 -10.83
C GLU A 74 -26.78 3.62 -9.57
N LYS A 75 -26.07 2.53 -9.27
CA LYS A 75 -24.97 2.53 -8.31
C LYS A 75 -23.70 2.82 -9.09
N GLU A 76 -22.98 3.87 -8.72
CA GLU A 76 -21.68 4.19 -9.31
C GLU A 76 -20.62 3.14 -8.93
N PHE A 77 -19.51 3.15 -9.66
CA PHE A 77 -18.40 2.25 -9.39
C PHE A 77 -17.72 2.62 -8.06
N GLU A 78 -17.03 1.66 -7.48
CA GLU A 78 -16.29 1.82 -6.23
C GLU A 78 -14.90 1.21 -6.38
N ILE A 79 -13.90 1.82 -5.75
CA ILE A 79 -12.56 1.25 -5.63
C ILE A 79 -12.12 1.40 -4.18
N ASP A 80 -12.06 0.29 -3.46
CA ASP A 80 -11.41 0.28 -2.15
C ASP A 80 -9.89 0.24 -2.36
N ILE A 81 -9.16 1.17 -1.77
CA ILE A 81 -7.71 1.33 -1.95
C ILE A 81 -6.98 0.79 -0.72
N GLU A 82 -6.20 -0.26 -0.93
CA GLU A 82 -5.31 -0.85 0.07
C GLU A 82 -3.85 -0.50 -0.25
N LEU A 83 -3.13 0.00 0.75
CA LEU A 83 -1.73 0.37 0.64
C LEU A 83 -0.83 -0.59 1.41
N SER A 84 0.38 -0.81 0.89
CA SER A 84 1.45 -1.44 1.66
C SER A 84 1.87 -0.56 2.84
N GLU A 85 2.46 -1.17 3.89
CA GLU A 85 2.91 -0.46 5.09
C GLU A 85 3.92 0.66 4.79
N ASP A 86 4.79 0.43 3.80
CA ASP A 86 5.78 1.40 3.31
C ASP A 86 5.20 2.42 2.32
N LYS A 87 3.90 2.31 1.99
CA LYS A 87 3.17 3.14 1.02
C LYS A 87 3.76 3.09 -0.40
N LEU A 88 4.60 2.10 -0.71
CA LEU A 88 5.16 1.92 -2.05
C LEU A 88 4.20 1.26 -3.03
N THR A 89 3.14 0.59 -2.55
CA THR A 89 2.25 -0.17 -3.42
C THR A 89 0.80 0.15 -3.09
N ALA A 90 0.00 0.44 -4.12
CA ALA A 90 -1.44 0.63 -4.00
C ALA A 90 -2.19 -0.44 -4.81
N TYR A 91 -3.10 -1.14 -4.14
CA TYR A 91 -4.04 -2.06 -4.76
C TYR A 91 -5.45 -1.51 -4.71
N GLY A 92 -6.16 -1.57 -5.84
CA GLY A 92 -7.56 -1.18 -5.94
C GLY A 92 -8.46 -2.40 -6.06
N TYR A 93 -9.46 -2.51 -5.20
CA TYR A 93 -10.56 -3.47 -5.31
C TYR A 93 -11.71 -2.82 -6.05
N PHE A 94 -11.72 -2.98 -7.37
CA PHE A 94 -12.70 -2.37 -8.25
C PHE A 94 -14.03 -3.11 -8.17
N THR A 95 -15.13 -2.37 -8.11
CA THR A 95 -16.50 -2.84 -8.29
C THR A 95 -17.17 -1.97 -9.36
N PRO A 96 -17.67 -2.53 -10.48
CA PRO A 96 -18.24 -1.74 -11.56
C PRO A 96 -19.58 -1.09 -11.18
N SER A 97 -19.89 0.03 -11.82
CA SER A 97 -21.22 0.65 -11.74
C SER A 97 -22.29 -0.33 -12.19
N LYS A 98 -23.47 -0.33 -11.54
CA LYS A 98 -24.56 -1.26 -11.86
C LYS A 98 -25.93 -0.61 -11.80
N ILE A 99 -26.82 -1.06 -12.68
CA ILE A 99 -28.24 -0.69 -12.64
C ILE A 99 -28.98 -1.67 -11.74
N VAL A 100 -29.59 -1.14 -10.69
CA VAL A 100 -30.44 -1.87 -9.75
C VAL A 100 -31.89 -1.59 -10.10
N LYS A 101 -32.63 -2.66 -10.44
CA LYS A 101 -34.05 -2.58 -10.73
C LYS A 101 -34.86 -3.14 -9.56
N ASN A 102 -35.89 -2.40 -9.16
CA ASN A 102 -36.88 -2.91 -8.24
C ASN A 102 -37.89 -3.79 -9.00
N ILE A 103 -38.16 -4.97 -8.47
CA ILE A 103 -39.16 -5.90 -8.98
C ILE A 103 -40.24 -6.05 -7.93
N ILE A 104 -41.48 -5.80 -8.33
CA ILE A 104 -42.64 -5.96 -7.45
C ILE A 104 -42.81 -7.44 -7.11
N VAL A 105 -42.99 -7.72 -5.82
CA VAL A 105 -43.29 -9.05 -5.32
C VAL A 105 -44.78 -9.27 -5.43
N ASP A 106 -45.17 -10.37 -6.08
CA ASP A 106 -46.56 -10.78 -6.16
C ASP A 106 -47.09 -11.17 -4.77
N THR A 107 -48.36 -10.92 -4.54
CA THR A 107 -49.01 -11.17 -3.25
C THR A 107 -50.28 -11.97 -3.43
N TYR A 108 -50.73 -12.60 -2.34
CA TYR A 108 -52.05 -13.20 -2.27
C TYR A 108 -53.10 -12.13 -1.90
N PRO A 109 -54.41 -12.40 -2.10
CA PRO A 109 -55.49 -11.50 -1.67
C PRO A 109 -55.44 -11.12 -0.19
N LEU A 110 -55.31 -9.82 0.09
CA LEU A 110 -55.25 -9.24 1.43
C LEU A 110 -56.20 -8.06 1.55
N ASN A 111 -56.77 -7.79 2.74
CA ASN A 111 -57.50 -6.54 2.95
C ASN A 111 -56.56 -5.32 3.04
N LYS A 112 -55.35 -5.50 3.57
CA LYS A 112 -54.29 -4.49 3.54
C LYS A 112 -53.05 -5.07 2.87
N LEU A 113 -52.66 -4.47 1.75
CA LEU A 113 -51.44 -4.81 1.03
C LEU A 113 -50.37 -3.75 1.27
N ASP A 114 -49.26 -4.17 1.87
CA ASP A 114 -48.02 -3.41 1.88
C ASP A 114 -47.19 -3.85 0.67
N ILE A 115 -46.82 -2.91 -0.21
CA ILE A 115 -46.08 -3.26 -1.43
C ILE A 115 -44.66 -3.66 -1.05
N GLU A 116 -44.24 -4.84 -1.51
CA GLU A 116 -42.89 -5.35 -1.34
C GLU A 116 -42.14 -5.37 -2.66
N LEU A 117 -40.84 -5.06 -2.59
CA LEU A 117 -39.93 -5.05 -3.73
C LEU A 117 -38.76 -5.98 -3.44
N ARG A 118 -38.28 -6.67 -4.48
CA ARG A 118 -36.94 -7.27 -4.49
C ARG A 118 -36.05 -6.51 -5.47
N GLN A 119 -34.77 -6.38 -5.13
CA GLN A 119 -33.79 -5.78 -6.02
C GLN A 119 -33.14 -6.86 -6.91
N VAL A 120 -32.93 -6.51 -8.17
CA VAL A 120 -32.07 -7.27 -9.09
C VAL A 120 -31.04 -6.36 -9.72
N GLU A 121 -29.81 -6.86 -9.82
CA GLU A 121 -28.72 -6.20 -10.51
C GLU A 121 -28.71 -6.72 -11.95
N LEU A 122 -28.89 -5.83 -12.92
CA LEU A 122 -29.06 -6.24 -14.32
C LEU A 122 -27.75 -6.15 -15.09
N GLU A 123 -27.21 -4.93 -15.16
CA GLU A 123 -26.14 -4.60 -16.09
C GLU A 123 -25.07 -3.76 -15.40
N THR A 124 -23.82 -4.06 -15.72
CA THR A 124 -22.68 -3.23 -15.35
C THR A 124 -22.39 -2.22 -16.44
N LYS A 125 -22.19 -0.96 -16.06
CA LYS A 125 -21.73 0.09 -16.97
C LYS A 125 -20.21 0.20 -16.92
N LYS A 126 -19.58 0.43 -18.07
CA LYS A 126 -18.13 0.59 -18.16
C LYS A 126 -17.71 1.93 -17.57
N VAL A 127 -16.65 1.90 -16.76
CA VAL A 127 -15.94 3.10 -16.30
C VAL A 127 -14.94 3.56 -17.38
N THR A 128 -14.71 4.87 -17.45
CA THR A 128 -13.70 5.47 -18.34
C THR A 128 -12.38 5.65 -17.61
N LYS A 129 -11.28 5.68 -18.38
CA LYS A 129 -9.94 5.94 -17.85
C LYS A 129 -9.88 7.26 -17.06
N ASP A 130 -10.45 8.33 -17.61
CA ASP A 130 -10.46 9.65 -16.96
C ASP A 130 -11.14 9.60 -15.59
N LYS A 131 -12.29 8.92 -15.47
CA LYS A 131 -12.99 8.74 -14.19
C LYS A 131 -12.15 7.96 -13.17
N LEU A 132 -11.42 6.94 -13.61
CA LEU A 132 -10.52 6.19 -12.73
C LEU A 132 -9.35 7.07 -12.27
N LEU A 133 -8.73 7.82 -13.18
CA LEU A 133 -7.62 8.71 -12.85
C LEU A 133 -8.05 9.86 -11.91
N GLU A 134 -9.23 10.43 -12.14
CA GLU A 134 -9.85 11.41 -11.23
C GLU A 134 -10.06 10.80 -9.84
N TYR A 135 -10.64 9.60 -9.76
CA TYR A 135 -10.84 8.88 -8.50
C TYR A 135 -9.53 8.62 -7.75
N LEU A 136 -8.47 8.19 -8.45
CA LEU A 136 -7.16 7.98 -7.85
C LEU A 136 -6.56 9.29 -7.32
N ASN A 137 -6.69 10.37 -8.09
CA ASN A 137 -6.21 11.69 -7.70
C ASN A 137 -6.96 12.25 -6.49
N GLU A 138 -8.29 12.06 -6.40
CA GLU A 138 -9.09 12.43 -5.22
C GLU A 138 -8.63 11.70 -3.94
N HIS A 139 -8.07 10.50 -4.08
CA HIS A 139 -7.46 9.73 -2.99
C HIS A 139 -5.95 9.91 -2.86
N ASN A 140 -5.38 10.92 -3.51
CA ASN A 140 -3.96 11.28 -3.52
C ASN A 140 -3.01 10.22 -4.11
N ILE A 141 -3.51 9.22 -4.83
CA ILE A 141 -2.65 8.27 -5.57
C ILE A 141 -2.22 8.95 -6.88
N VAL A 142 -1.07 9.62 -6.84
CA VAL A 142 -0.61 10.53 -7.90
C VAL A 142 0.72 10.14 -8.54
N TYR A 143 1.46 9.19 -7.93
CA TYR A 143 2.74 8.72 -8.45
C TYR A 143 2.70 7.23 -8.73
N GLY A 144 3.38 6.82 -9.81
CA GLY A 144 3.56 5.42 -10.14
C GLY A 144 2.29 4.70 -10.62
N ILE A 145 1.30 5.45 -11.14
CA ILE A 145 0.04 4.88 -11.63
C ILE A 145 0.33 3.83 -12.71
N ASN A 146 -0.26 2.65 -12.52
CA ASN A 146 -0.13 1.54 -13.45
C ASN A 146 -1.18 1.66 -14.56
N GLU A 147 -0.81 2.34 -15.64
CA GLU A 147 -1.66 2.58 -16.81
C GLU A 147 -2.26 1.29 -17.40
N ASP A 148 -1.50 0.19 -17.43
CA ASP A 148 -1.96 -1.09 -17.95
C ASP A 148 -3.11 -1.66 -17.09
N ALA A 149 -3.01 -1.53 -15.77
CA ALA A 149 -4.07 -1.96 -14.85
C ALA A 149 -5.34 -1.11 -15.02
N ILE A 150 -5.20 0.20 -15.21
CA ILE A 150 -6.33 1.10 -15.45
C ILE A 150 -7.04 0.75 -16.77
N GLU A 151 -6.28 0.48 -17.82
CA GLU A 151 -6.82 0.03 -19.10
C GLU A 151 -7.49 -1.34 -18.98
N GLU A 152 -6.93 -2.25 -18.20
CA GLU A 152 -7.52 -3.56 -17.93
C GLU A 152 -8.88 -3.42 -17.22
N ILE A 153 -8.98 -2.58 -16.19
CA ILE A 153 -10.23 -2.30 -15.47
C ILE A 153 -11.28 -1.76 -16.45
N CYS A 154 -10.94 -0.76 -17.26
CA CYS A 154 -11.86 -0.19 -18.25
C CYS A 154 -12.32 -1.22 -19.29
N LYS A 155 -11.42 -2.10 -19.73
CA LYS A 155 -11.68 -3.08 -20.78
C LYS A 155 -12.55 -4.23 -20.26
N LYS A 156 -12.14 -4.84 -19.15
CA LYS A 156 -12.80 -6.01 -18.55
C LYS A 156 -14.07 -5.63 -17.79
N ASN A 157 -14.08 -4.46 -17.14
CA ASN A 157 -15.17 -3.99 -16.28
C ASN A 157 -15.64 -5.04 -15.26
N SER A 158 -14.70 -5.84 -14.75
CA SER A 158 -14.97 -6.96 -13.85
C SER A 158 -14.51 -6.62 -12.44
N PRO A 159 -15.25 -7.03 -11.40
CA PRO A 159 -14.78 -6.83 -10.03
C PRO A 159 -13.48 -7.61 -9.80
N GLY A 160 -12.56 -7.03 -9.04
CA GLY A 160 -11.27 -7.66 -8.81
C GLY A 160 -10.25 -6.74 -8.16
N ARG A 161 -9.12 -7.35 -7.79
CA ARG A 161 -7.97 -6.67 -7.19
C ARG A 161 -6.94 -6.35 -8.26
N TYR A 162 -6.55 -5.09 -8.37
CA TYR A 162 -5.61 -4.59 -9.36
C TYR A 162 -4.46 -3.84 -8.69
N LEU A 163 -3.23 -4.02 -9.18
CA LEU A 163 -2.10 -3.17 -8.79
C LEU A 163 -2.23 -1.83 -9.53
N ILE A 164 -2.76 -0.82 -8.85
CA ILE A 164 -3.14 0.46 -9.46
C ILE A 164 -2.01 1.49 -9.41
N ALA A 165 -1.07 1.37 -8.48
CA ALA A 165 0.13 2.20 -8.46
C ALA A 165 1.32 1.52 -7.74
N GLU A 166 2.53 1.85 -8.18
CA GLU A 166 3.79 1.42 -7.57
C GLU A 166 4.80 2.58 -7.50
N GLY A 167 5.19 2.93 -6.29
CA GLY A 167 6.22 3.90 -6.01
C GLY A 167 7.63 3.37 -6.27
N LYS A 168 8.62 4.23 -6.04
CA LYS A 168 10.03 3.91 -6.17
C LYS A 168 10.67 3.81 -4.78
N PRO A 169 11.21 2.65 -4.36
CA PRO A 169 11.91 2.53 -3.08
C PRO A 169 13.16 3.40 -3.04
N ALA A 170 13.53 3.87 -1.84
CA ALA A 170 14.81 4.52 -1.62
C ALA A 170 15.94 3.48 -1.63
N VAL A 171 17.08 3.85 -2.20
CA VAL A 171 18.29 3.01 -2.24
C VAL A 171 19.30 3.60 -1.27
N SER A 172 19.75 2.79 -0.31
CA SER A 172 20.78 3.21 0.65
C SER A 172 22.12 3.45 -0.04
N GLY A 173 22.86 4.46 0.42
CA GLY A 173 24.24 4.67 0.00
C GLY A 173 25.18 3.60 0.56
N THR A 174 26.42 3.59 0.07
CA THR A 174 27.49 2.76 0.63
C THR A 174 28.40 3.63 1.50
N ASP A 175 28.81 3.10 2.64
CA ASP A 175 29.68 3.81 3.57
C ASP A 175 31.11 3.93 3.02
N ASP A 176 31.80 4.99 3.40
CA ASP A 176 33.25 5.06 3.24
C ASP A 176 33.90 3.98 4.10
N TRP A 177 34.94 3.32 3.59
CA TRP A 177 35.71 2.33 4.36
C TRP A 177 37.20 2.46 4.09
N VAL A 178 38.02 1.97 5.02
CA VAL A 178 39.48 2.06 4.91
C VAL A 178 40.09 0.67 4.83
N GLU A 179 40.89 0.47 3.80
CA GLU A 179 41.78 -0.67 3.66
C GLU A 179 43.08 -0.38 4.39
N TYR A 180 43.52 -1.28 5.27
CA TYR A 180 44.75 -1.11 6.03
C TYR A 180 45.80 -2.08 5.50
N PHE A 181 47.01 -1.57 5.25
CA PHE A 181 48.16 -2.34 4.77
C PHE A 181 49.20 -2.57 5.87
N PHE A 182 48.81 -2.40 7.14
CA PHE A 182 49.62 -2.70 8.31
C PHE A 182 48.75 -3.34 9.41
N SER A 183 49.41 -4.11 10.27
CA SER A 183 48.86 -4.69 11.48
C SER A 183 49.31 -3.88 12.71
N GLU A 184 48.37 -3.51 13.58
CA GLU A 184 48.70 -2.93 14.90
C GLU A 184 49.15 -4.00 15.90
N THR A 185 48.70 -5.24 15.68
CA THR A 185 49.10 -6.41 16.46
C THR A 185 50.45 -6.93 15.98
N PRO A 186 51.40 -7.15 16.89
CA PRO A 186 52.68 -7.76 16.52
C PRO A 186 52.46 -9.19 16.01
N SER A 187 53.25 -9.57 15.03
CA SER A 187 53.42 -10.96 14.65
C SER A 187 54.49 -11.61 15.52
N ILE A 188 54.31 -12.89 15.84
CA ILE A 188 55.32 -13.68 16.55
C ILE A 188 56.03 -14.56 15.53
N GLU A 189 57.25 -14.19 15.16
CA GLU A 189 58.13 -15.04 14.36
C GLU A 189 59.18 -15.69 15.26
N ILE A 190 59.06 -17.01 15.46
CA ILE A 190 60.11 -17.81 16.10
C ILE A 190 61.07 -18.28 15.01
N LYS A 191 62.26 -17.66 14.93
CA LYS A 191 63.32 -18.11 14.02
C LYS A 191 64.18 -19.17 14.71
N GLU A 192 64.15 -20.40 14.18
CA GLU A 192 65.06 -21.48 14.59
C GLU A 192 66.36 -21.43 13.78
N ASN A 193 67.49 -21.45 14.48
CA ASN A 193 68.81 -21.46 13.87
C ASN A 193 69.13 -22.88 13.38
N LYS A 194 70.09 -23.03 12.44
CA LYS A 194 70.57 -24.35 11.92
C LYS A 194 71.08 -25.34 13.00
N GLN A 195 71.18 -24.91 14.26
CA GLN A 195 71.65 -25.66 15.42
C GLN A 195 70.55 -25.92 16.47
N GLY A 196 69.29 -25.56 16.20
CA GLY A 196 68.15 -25.84 17.10
C GLY A 196 68.06 -24.95 18.34
N THR A 197 68.88 -23.89 18.43
CA THR A 197 68.73 -22.84 19.45
C THR A 197 67.72 -21.81 18.97
N VAL A 198 66.65 -21.61 19.75
CA VAL A 198 65.64 -20.58 19.55
C VAL A 198 66.18 -19.23 20.05
N ASP A 199 66.23 -18.22 19.19
CA ASP A 199 66.61 -16.87 19.59
C ASP A 199 65.41 -16.16 20.24
N TYR A 200 65.34 -16.19 21.57
CA TYR A 200 64.27 -15.58 22.36
C TYR A 200 64.32 -14.03 22.38
N ARG A 201 65.28 -13.39 21.71
CA ARG A 201 65.51 -11.93 21.83
C ARG A 201 64.68 -11.08 20.86
N ASN A 202 64.15 -11.66 19.78
CA ASN A 202 63.32 -10.94 18.79
C ASN A 202 62.02 -11.71 18.48
N ILE A 203 61.24 -12.03 19.50
CA ILE A 203 59.98 -12.79 19.38
C ILE A 203 58.83 -11.94 18.82
N ILE A 204 58.93 -10.61 18.92
CA ILE A 204 57.84 -9.69 18.60
C ILE A 204 58.29 -8.82 17.42
N ASP A 205 57.74 -9.09 16.24
CA ASP A 205 57.96 -8.27 15.05
C ASP A 205 56.77 -7.32 14.86
N TYR A 206 57.08 -6.07 14.55
CA TYR A 206 56.09 -5.03 14.30
C TYR A 206 56.24 -4.56 12.86
N ASP A 207 55.13 -4.40 12.15
CA ASP A 207 55.15 -3.82 10.81
C ASP A 207 55.82 -2.43 10.85
N SER A 208 57.02 -2.33 10.28
CA SER A 208 57.71 -1.07 10.04
C SER A 208 57.49 -0.63 8.59
N VAL A 209 57.29 0.66 8.37
CA VAL A 209 57.07 1.23 7.05
C VAL A 209 58.16 2.22 6.68
N ASN A 210 58.47 2.32 5.39
CA ASN A 210 59.44 3.29 4.86
C ASN A 210 58.74 4.58 4.39
N PRO A 211 59.48 5.72 4.32
CA PRO A 211 58.96 6.92 3.67
C PRO A 211 58.47 6.60 2.24
N GLY A 212 57.26 7.04 1.92
CA GLY A 212 56.59 6.81 0.63
C GLY A 212 55.76 5.52 0.54
N GLN A 213 55.86 4.60 1.50
CA GLN A 213 55.07 3.38 1.54
C GLN A 213 53.61 3.66 1.86
N THR A 214 52.68 3.04 1.11
CA THR A 214 51.24 3.11 1.38
C THR A 214 50.93 2.30 2.64
N ILE A 215 50.26 2.93 3.61
CA ILE A 215 49.86 2.30 4.88
C ILE A 215 48.35 2.06 4.96
N ALA A 216 47.56 2.84 4.23
CA ALA A 216 46.12 2.63 4.12
C ALA A 216 45.58 3.25 2.81
N GLN A 217 44.38 2.84 2.42
CA GLN A 217 43.62 3.46 1.36
C GLN A 217 42.18 3.71 1.82
N LEU A 218 41.72 4.95 1.71
CA LEU A 218 40.31 5.31 1.91
C LEU A 218 39.53 5.05 0.63
N HIS A 219 38.55 4.16 0.70
CA HIS A 219 37.58 3.89 -0.35
C HIS A 219 36.30 4.68 -0.07
N LYS A 220 35.96 5.59 -0.97
CA LYS A 220 34.74 6.40 -0.86
C LYS A 220 33.52 5.58 -1.27
N GLY A 221 32.48 5.64 -0.45
CA GLY A 221 31.20 5.05 -0.77
C GLY A 221 30.30 6.00 -1.56
N ASP A 222 29.21 5.45 -2.08
CA ASP A 222 28.24 6.08 -2.97
C ASP A 222 27.11 6.75 -2.19
N PRO A 223 26.57 7.88 -2.69
CA PRO A 223 25.37 8.48 -2.11
C PRO A 223 24.16 7.57 -2.28
N GLY A 224 23.24 7.60 -1.31
CA GLY A 224 21.93 6.99 -1.47
C GLY A 224 21.07 7.72 -2.50
N ILE A 225 20.08 7.02 -3.04
CA ILE A 225 19.13 7.57 -4.01
C ILE A 225 17.75 7.62 -3.35
N ASP A 226 17.20 8.82 -3.23
CA ASP A 226 15.85 9.02 -2.70
C ASP A 226 14.80 8.25 -3.53
N GLY A 227 13.83 7.69 -2.84
CA GLY A 227 12.63 7.08 -3.40
C GLY A 227 11.45 8.05 -3.43
N MET A 228 10.30 7.55 -3.86
CA MET A 228 9.03 8.27 -3.90
C MET A 228 7.89 7.28 -3.70
N ASN A 229 7.01 7.52 -2.74
CA ASN A 229 5.84 6.66 -2.52
C ASN A 229 4.70 6.98 -3.51
N VAL A 230 3.60 6.21 -3.47
CA VAL A 230 2.47 6.40 -4.41
C VAL A 230 1.74 7.74 -4.25
N TYR A 231 1.91 8.41 -3.10
CA TYR A 231 1.40 9.76 -2.84
C TYR A 231 2.28 10.86 -3.45
N GLY A 232 3.43 10.51 -4.03
CA GLY A 232 4.42 11.47 -4.51
C GLY A 232 5.31 12.05 -3.40
N GLU A 233 5.26 11.49 -2.19
CA GLU A 233 6.12 11.91 -1.08
C GLU A 233 7.52 11.28 -1.23
N VAL A 234 8.57 12.08 -0.99
CA VAL A 234 9.95 11.62 -1.08
C VAL A 234 10.29 10.70 0.09
N ILE A 235 10.78 9.50 -0.22
CA ILE A 235 11.37 8.59 0.77
C ILE A 235 12.86 8.86 0.80
N LYS A 236 13.36 9.46 1.88
CA LYS A 236 14.76 9.81 2.00
C LYS A 236 15.64 8.57 2.11
N ALA A 237 16.68 8.51 1.28
CA ALA A 237 17.69 7.48 1.41
C ALA A 237 18.51 7.67 2.68
N THR A 238 18.94 6.55 3.26
CA THR A 238 19.92 6.57 4.35
C THR A 238 21.21 7.19 3.86
N GLN A 239 21.69 8.20 4.58
CA GLN A 239 22.94 8.87 4.26
C GLN A 239 24.12 7.95 4.61
N PRO A 240 25.10 7.77 3.70
CA PRO A 240 26.27 6.97 3.97
C PRO A 240 27.16 7.63 5.03
N VAL A 241 27.81 6.82 5.84
CA VAL A 241 28.85 7.27 6.77
C VAL A 241 30.05 7.75 5.96
N LYS A 242 30.45 9.00 6.16
CA LYS A 242 31.63 9.59 5.53
C LYS A 242 32.81 9.61 6.50
N LEU A 243 33.96 9.16 6.00
CA LEU A 243 35.22 9.13 6.75
C LEU A 243 36.15 10.27 6.31
N VAL A 244 36.82 10.86 7.28
CA VAL A 244 37.79 11.95 7.11
C VAL A 244 39.14 11.49 7.62
N ILE A 245 40.17 11.60 6.78
CA ILE A 245 41.55 11.38 7.22
C ILE A 245 42.06 12.66 7.86
N ALA A 246 42.35 12.60 9.16
CA ALA A 246 42.92 13.73 9.89
C ALA A 246 44.39 13.91 9.50
N PRO A 247 44.83 15.13 9.17
CA PRO A 247 46.22 15.38 8.82
C PRO A 247 47.12 15.18 10.03
N THR A 248 48.23 14.48 9.83
CA THR A 248 49.31 14.33 10.82
C THR A 248 50.66 14.59 10.15
N PHE A 249 51.68 14.94 10.94
CA PHE A 249 53.02 15.21 10.41
C PHE A 249 53.74 13.98 9.85
N SER A 250 53.20 12.78 10.08
CA SER A 250 53.84 11.50 9.69
C SER A 250 53.26 10.87 8.42
N ILE A 251 52.24 11.48 7.81
CA ILE A 251 51.57 10.93 6.62
C ILE A 251 51.38 11.98 5.52
N SER A 252 51.30 11.52 4.28
CA SER A 252 50.65 12.24 3.20
C SER A 252 49.35 11.54 2.83
N TYR A 253 48.33 12.32 2.51
CA TYR A 253 47.02 11.83 2.06
C TYR A 253 46.72 12.43 0.69
N ASP A 254 46.46 11.58 -0.29
CA ASP A 254 46.00 11.98 -1.62
C ASP A 254 44.47 11.79 -1.69
N GLU A 255 43.74 12.90 -1.68
CA GLU A 255 42.27 12.90 -1.72
C GLU A 255 41.70 12.29 -3.01
N LYS A 256 42.43 12.34 -4.13
CA LYS A 256 41.95 11.81 -5.42
C LYS A 256 42.03 10.30 -5.49
N THR A 257 43.12 9.74 -4.97
CA THR A 257 43.37 8.29 -5.02
C THR A 257 42.97 7.57 -3.73
N GLY A 258 42.74 8.32 -2.66
CA GLY A 258 42.45 7.78 -1.33
C GLY A 258 43.70 7.26 -0.60
N LEU A 259 44.89 7.35 -1.20
CA LEU A 259 46.10 6.73 -0.66
C LEU A 259 46.65 7.52 0.53
N ILE A 260 46.94 6.81 1.62
CA ILE A 260 47.66 7.30 2.79
C ILE A 260 49.06 6.69 2.77
N LYS A 261 50.09 7.54 2.73
CA LYS A 261 51.50 7.12 2.69
C LYS A 261 52.28 7.64 3.88
N ALA A 262 53.24 6.87 4.36
CA ALA A 262 54.15 7.29 5.42
C ALA A 262 55.13 8.36 4.92
N LEU A 263 55.40 9.38 5.73
CA LEU A 263 56.43 10.41 5.44
C LEU A 263 57.77 10.13 6.12
N LYS A 264 57.79 9.19 7.07
CA LYS A 264 59.00 8.79 7.79
C LYS A 264 59.03 7.28 8.03
N HIS A 265 60.21 6.77 8.37
CA HIS A 265 60.36 5.39 8.78
C HIS A 265 59.80 5.17 10.18
N GLY A 266 59.16 4.02 10.43
CA GLY A 266 58.74 3.63 11.78
C GLY A 266 57.51 2.75 11.82
N ARG A 267 56.88 2.63 12.99
CA ARG A 267 55.70 1.81 13.23
C ARG A 267 54.40 2.60 12.99
N PRO A 268 53.53 2.20 12.05
CA PRO A 268 52.24 2.83 11.84
C PRO A 268 51.22 2.45 12.92
N SER A 269 50.27 3.36 13.17
CA SER A 269 49.13 3.19 14.07
C SER A 269 47.98 4.07 13.61
N LYS A 270 46.75 3.76 14.04
CA LYS A 270 45.56 4.56 13.78
C LYS A 270 44.81 4.92 15.05
N MET A 271 44.13 6.06 15.01
CA MET A 271 43.21 6.49 16.04
C MET A 271 41.90 6.92 15.39
N ILE A 272 40.79 6.32 15.82
CA ILE A 272 39.45 6.59 15.27
C ILE A 272 38.66 7.37 16.30
N LYS A 273 38.12 8.53 15.91
CA LYS A 273 37.24 9.36 16.75
C LYS A 273 36.06 9.86 15.91
N GLY A 274 34.89 9.24 16.10
CA GLY A 274 33.74 9.49 15.24
C GLY A 274 34.04 9.12 13.79
N GLY A 275 33.71 9.99 12.84
CA GLY A 275 34.03 9.81 11.42
C GLY A 275 35.45 10.21 11.03
N SER A 276 36.36 10.48 11.98
CA SER A 276 37.73 10.90 11.68
C SER A 276 38.75 9.84 12.07
N ILE A 277 39.72 9.60 11.18
CA ILE A 277 40.80 8.63 11.36
C ILE A 277 42.14 9.38 11.26
N ALA A 278 42.93 9.34 12.32
CA ALA A 278 44.30 9.86 12.33
C ALA A 278 45.29 8.70 12.23
N PHE A 279 46.28 8.81 11.35
CA PHE A 279 47.37 7.84 11.25
C PHE A 279 48.67 8.44 11.79
N HIS A 280 49.40 7.68 12.59
CA HIS A 280 50.69 8.08 13.15
C HIS A 280 51.75 7.04 12.83
N VAL A 281 52.95 7.51 12.44
CA VAL A 281 54.15 6.67 12.35
C VAL A 281 55.09 7.07 13.49
N TYR A 282 55.41 6.12 14.37
CA TYR A 282 56.31 6.33 15.51
C TYR A 282 57.71 5.78 15.20
N ASP A 283 58.75 6.49 15.64
CA ASP A 283 60.12 6.05 15.40
C ASP A 283 60.38 4.73 16.15
N THR A 284 60.89 3.73 15.44
CA THR A 284 61.36 2.48 16.01
C THR A 284 62.84 2.61 16.33
N LEU A 285 63.20 2.60 17.61
CA LEU A 285 64.58 2.45 18.04
C LEU A 285 64.99 0.99 17.79
N SER A 286 65.68 0.72 16.69
CA SER A 286 66.46 -0.51 16.56
C SER A 286 67.73 -0.34 17.39
N LEU A 287 67.94 -1.22 18.36
CA LEU A 287 69.23 -1.37 19.03
C LEU A 287 70.18 -2.05 18.04
N ASP A 288 70.95 -1.25 17.29
CA ASP A 288 72.08 -1.77 16.53
C ASP A 288 73.20 -2.12 17.51
N GLU A 289 73.41 -3.40 17.81
CA GLU A 289 74.63 -3.85 18.47
C GLU A 289 75.78 -3.79 17.46
N VAL A 290 76.71 -2.85 17.71
CA VAL A 290 77.99 -2.76 17.02
C VAL A 290 78.77 -4.04 17.31
N SER A 291 79.09 -4.80 16.26
CA SER A 291 79.93 -6.00 16.30
C SER A 291 81.39 -5.69 16.64
#